data_AF-A0A840HRB5-F1
#
_entry.id   AF-A0A840HRB5-F1
#
_cell.length_a   1.000
_cell.length_b   1.000
_cell.length_c   1.000
_cell.angle_alpha   90.00
_cell.angle_beta   90.00
_cell.angle_gamma   90.00
#
_symmetry.space_group_name_H-M   'P 1'
#
loop_
_entity.id
_entity.type
_entity.pdbx_description
1 polymer ?
#
loop_
_entity_poly.entity_id
_entity_poly.type
_entity_poly.pdbx_seq_one_letter_code
_entity_poly.pdbx_strand_id
1 'polypeptide(L)' 'MSQAEFYRARVREAEEQVHSATLDNVRDRNQRALDAWLKLAERAERTDRDREIRRIAAEHEG' A
#
# COMPACT_ATOMS: atom_id res chain seq x y z
N MET A 1 12.02 6.77 -2.92
CA MET A 1 10.76 6.22 -2.39
C MET A 1 10.00 5.59 -3.55
N SER A 2 9.75 4.28 -3.52
CA SER A 2 8.93 3.58 -4.50
C SER A 2 7.43 3.91 -4.30
N GLN A 3 6.58 3.57 -5.28
CA GLN A 3 5.14 3.73 -5.11
C GLN A 3 4.61 2.85 -3.96
N ALA A 4 5.15 1.64 -3.79
CA ALA A 4 4.80 0.77 -2.67
C ALA A 4 5.14 1.43 -1.33
N GLU A 5 6.34 2.02 -1.19
CA GLU A 5 6.76 2.73 0.02
C GLU A 5 5.87 3.95 0.31
N PHE A 6 5.51 4.71 -0.73
CA PHE A 6 4.59 5.84 -0.60
C PHE A 6 3.21 5.39 -0.10
N TYR A 7 2.60 4.37 -0.71
CA TYR A 7 1.30 3.87 -0.28
C TYR A 7 1.35 3.27 1.13
N ARG A 8 2.44 2.60 1.51
CA ARG A 8 2.64 2.11 2.88
C ARG A 8 2.74 3.24 3.91
N ALA A 9 3.35 4.37 3.55
CA ALA A 9 3.31 5.55 4.42
C ALA A 9 1.88 6.06 4.62
N ARG A 10 1.09 6.11 3.55
CA ARG A 10 -0.34 6.51 3.61
C ARG A 10 -1.20 5.52 4.39
N VAL A 11 -0.90 4.23 4.32
CA VAL A 11 -1.54 3.19 5.17
C VAL A 11 -1.32 3.51 6.65
N ARG A 12 -0.07 3.76 7.07
CA ARG A 12 0.24 4.09 8.47
C ARG A 12 -0.49 5.34 8.96
N GLU A 13 -0.46 6.41 8.16
CA GLU A 13 -1.19 7.65 8.48
C GLU A 13 -2.71 7.41 8.61
N ALA A 14 -3.27 6.55 7.75
CA ALA A 14 -4.70 6.22 7.80
C ALA A 14 -5.04 5.32 9.00
N GLU A 15 -4.17 4.38 9.39
CA GLU A 15 -4.31 3.59 10.62
C GLU A 15 -4.36 4.50 11.86
N GLU A 16 -3.43 5.45 11.96
CA GLU A 16 -3.43 6.44 13.05
C GLU A 16 -4.73 7.27 13.08
N GLN A 17 -5.27 7.63 11.91
CA GLN A 17 -6.54 8.35 11.81
C GLN A 17 -7.75 7.49 12.19
N VAL A 18 -7.75 6.19 11.89
CA VAL A 18 -8.79 5.26 12.34
C VAL A 18 -8.74 5.12 13.86
N HIS A 19 -7.53 4.96 14.43
CA HIS A 19 -7.34 4.78 15.87
C HIS A 19 -7.65 6.03 16.69
N SER A 20 -7.36 7.22 16.17
CA SER A 20 -7.64 8.49 16.84
C SER A 20 -9.09 8.98 16.69
N ALA A 21 -9.88 8.37 15.79
CA ALA A 21 -11.26 8.76 15.57
C ALA A 21 -12.16 8.43 16.78
N THR A 22 -12.72 9.47 17.40
CA THR A 22 -13.64 9.37 18.54
C THR A 22 -15.10 9.20 18.12
N LEU A 23 -15.46 9.58 16.89
CA LEU A 23 -16.80 9.42 16.33
C LEU A 23 -16.82 8.26 15.33
N ASP A 24 -17.85 7.41 15.40
CA ASP A 24 -17.95 6.22 14.55
C ASP A 24 -18.05 6.56 13.07
N ASN A 25 -18.80 7.61 12.70
CA ASN A 25 -18.90 8.05 11.31
C ASN A 25 -17.55 8.53 10.72
N VAL A 26 -16.68 9.11 11.56
CA VAL A 26 -15.32 9.52 11.19
C VAL A 26 -14.43 8.29 11.09
N ARG A 27 -14.52 7.36 12.06
CA ARG A 27 -13.79 6.09 12.03
C ARG A 27 -14.10 5.30 10.76
N ASP A 28 -15.38 5.18 10.38
CA ASP A 28 -15.83 4.50 9.17
C ASP A 28 -15.28 5.15 7.89
N ARG A 29 -15.26 6.49 7.84
CA ARG A 29 -14.66 7.20 6.71
C ARG A 29 -13.17 6.94 6.61
N ASN A 30 -12.47 6.97 7.75
CA ASN A 30 -11.04 6.72 7.81
C ASN A 30 -10.72 5.26 7.46
N GLN A 31 -11.56 4.32 7.87
CA GLN A 31 -11.42 2.90 7.52
C GLN A 31 -11.54 2.68 6.02
N ARG A 32 -12.52 3.33 5.35
CA ARG A 32 -12.62 3.27 3.88
C ARG A 32 -11.39 3.83 3.18
N ALA A 33 -10.78 4.87 3.74
CA ALA A 33 -9.53 5.43 3.20
C ALA A 33 -8.36 4.45 3.40
N LEU A 34 -8.23 3.88 4.60
CA LEU A 34 -7.24 2.85 4.92
C LEU A 34 -7.34 1.66 3.95
N ASP A 35 -8.55 1.13 3.75
CA ASP A 35 -8.80 0.01 2.83
C ASP A 35 -8.38 0.34 1.39
N ALA A 36 -8.62 1.58 0.94
CA ALA A 36 -8.20 2.04 -0.38
C ALA A 36 -6.66 2.10 -0.49
N TRP A 37 -5.98 2.62 0.53
CA TRP A 37 -4.52 2.68 0.55
C TRP A 37 -3.88 1.29 0.60
N LEU A 38 -4.45 0.36 1.39
CA LEU A 38 -3.98 -1.03 1.45
C LEU A 38 -4.01 -1.70 0.08
N LYS A 39 -5.14 -1.58 -0.65
CA LYS A 39 -5.27 -2.15 -2.00
C LYS A 39 -4.24 -1.58 -3.00
N LEU A 40 -3.93 -0.28 -2.89
CA LEU A 40 -2.92 0.35 -3.72
C LEU A 40 -1.50 -0.10 -3.37
N ALA A 41 -1.19 -0.21 -2.08
CA ALA A 41 0.10 -0.72 -1.60
C ALA A 41 0.34 -2.16 -2.10
N GLU A 42 -0.62 -3.06 -1.90
CA GLU A 42 -0.52 -4.44 -2.35
C GLU A 42 -0.34 -4.57 -3.87
N ARG A 43 -1.07 -3.74 -4.65
CA ARG A 43 -0.94 -3.71 -6.10
C ARG A 43 0.45 -3.24 -6.53
N ALA A 44 0.98 -2.20 -5.89
CA ALA A 44 2.31 -1.69 -6.17
C ALA A 44 3.39 -2.74 -5.83
N GLU A 45 3.30 -3.36 -4.65
CA GLU A 45 4.21 -4.42 -4.21
C GLU A 45 4.21 -5.63 -5.15
N ARG A 46 3.04 -6.05 -5.64
CA ARG A 46 2.95 -7.11 -6.65
C ARG A 46 3.65 -6.69 -7.94
N THR A 47 3.42 -5.46 -8.40
CA THR A 47 4.04 -4.96 -9.64
C THR A 47 5.56 -4.90 -9.53
N ASP A 48 6.08 -4.47 -8.40
CA ASP A 48 7.52 -4.42 -8.14
C ASP A 48 8.12 -5.84 -8.08
N ARG A 49 7.45 -6.79 -7.43
CA ARG A 49 7.85 -8.21 -7.46
C ARG A 49 7.86 -8.79 -8.86
N ASP A 50 6.82 -8.54 -9.66
CA ASP A 50 6.74 -9.06 -11.03
C ASP A 50 7.82 -8.47 -11.94
N ARG A 51 8.23 -7.22 -11.69
CA ARG A 51 9.36 -6.59 -12.40
C ARG A 51 10.68 -7.25 -12.02
N GLU A 52 10.88 -7.50 -10.72
CA GLU A 52 12.10 -8.14 -10.23
C GLU A 52 12.26 -9.57 -10.75
N ILE A 53 11.18 -10.36 -10.75
CA ILE A 53 11.18 -11.72 -11.32
C ILE A 53 11.60 -11.68 -12.79
N ARG A 54 11.05 -10.74 -13.58
CA ARG A 54 11.42 -10.57 -14.99
C ARG A 54 12.87 -10.14 -15.19
N ARG A 55 13.38 -9.27 -14.32
CA ARG A 55 14.79 -8.85 -14.34
C ARG A 55 15.72 -10.03 -14.11
N ILE A 56 15.45 -10.83 -13.07
CA ILE A 56 16.22 -12.03 -12.73
C ILE A 56 16.17 -13.06 -13.88
N ALA A 57 14.99 -13.30 -14.45
CA ALA A 57 14.86 -14.23 -15.58
C ALA A 57 15.71 -13.79 -16.78
N ALA A 58 15.66 -12.50 -17.14
CA ALA A 58 16.46 -11.95 -18.24
C ALA A 58 17.98 -12.01 -17.98
N GLU A 59 18.42 -11.90 -16.72
CA GLU A 59 19.83 -12.03 -16.32
C GLU A 59 20.34 -13.48 -16.36
N HIS A 60 19.46 -14.48 -16.26
CA HIS A 60 19.82 -15.90 -16.35
C HIS A 60 19.73 -16.49 -17.76
N GLU A 61 19.03 -15.84 -18.68
CA GLU A 61 18.87 -16.27 -20.08
C GLU A 61 19.94 -15.71 -21.04
N GLY A 62 20.75 -14.73 -20.59
CA GLY A 62 21.87 -14.13 -21.35
C GLY A 62 23.24 -14.66 -20.94
#